data_AF-A0A343TND9-F1
#
_entry.id   AF-A0A343TND9-F1
#
_cell.length_a   1.000
_cell.length_b   1.000
_cell.length_c   1.000
_cell.angle_alpha   90.00
_cell.angle_beta   90.00
_cell.angle_gamma   90.00
#
_symmetry.space_group_name_H-M   'P 1'
#
loop_
_entity.id
_entity.type
_entity.pdbx_description
1 polymer ?
#
loop_
_entity_poly.entity_id
_entity_poly.type
_entity_poly.pdbx_seq_one_letter_code
_entity_poly.pdbx_strand_id
1 'polypeptide(L)'
;MSQKQKQSDRDSVPTFGVTATAETATKTTVEAREFEFVIDEPEELGGENDGPNPVEYLAGSLAGCLNVVCHLVADEYGIEIDDLEFEIEGALDPSKLLEDAAGVRAGYQGLRVEITATTDADEATLQKWLAAVEDRCPVTDNVANETPVAIELTTR
;
A
#
# COMPACT_ATOMS: atom_id res chain seq x y z
N MET A 1 20.65 34.01 -13.15
CA MET A 1 20.81 32.73 -12.42
C MET A 1 20.23 31.64 -13.30
N SER A 2 21.04 30.66 -13.68
CA SER A 2 20.77 29.77 -14.82
C SER A 2 19.79 28.65 -14.47
N GLN A 3 18.94 28.27 -15.42
CA GLN A 3 17.99 27.14 -15.34
C GLN A 3 18.66 25.81 -14.90
N LYS A 4 19.98 25.68 -15.07
CA LYS A 4 20.77 24.55 -14.55
C LYS A 4 20.71 24.37 -13.04
N GLN A 5 20.45 25.44 -12.27
CA GLN A 5 20.39 25.38 -10.81
C GLN A 5 19.01 25.00 -10.27
N LYS A 6 17.98 24.96 -11.13
CA LYS A 6 16.66 24.36 -10.82
C LYS A 6 16.57 22.88 -11.22
N GLN A 7 17.49 22.41 -12.05
CA GLN A 7 17.54 21.01 -12.50
C GLN A 7 18.21 20.09 -11.46
N SER A 8 19.17 20.63 -10.69
CA SER A 8 19.97 19.87 -9.71
C SER A 8 19.25 19.49 -8.42
N ASP A 9 18.04 20.01 -8.18
CA ASP A 9 17.21 19.63 -7.01
C ASP A 9 16.27 18.45 -7.29
N ARG A 10 16.21 17.95 -8.54
CA ARG A 10 15.49 16.72 -8.91
C ARG A 10 16.37 15.46 -8.86
N ASP A 11 17.64 15.60 -8.50
CA ASP A 11 18.69 14.58 -8.72
C ASP A 11 18.75 13.43 -7.69
N SER A 12 17.69 13.17 -6.93
CA SER A 12 17.54 11.85 -6.28
C SER A 12 16.08 11.57 -5.92
N VAL A 13 15.26 11.24 -6.91
CA VAL A 13 14.00 10.54 -6.61
C VAL A 13 14.40 9.20 -6.00
N PRO A 14 14.03 8.91 -4.73
CA PRO A 14 14.39 7.65 -4.11
C PRO A 14 13.68 6.50 -4.82
N THR A 15 14.41 5.42 -5.07
CA THR A 15 13.87 4.17 -5.60
C THR A 15 13.66 3.20 -4.46
N PHE A 16 12.47 2.62 -4.40
CA PHE A 16 12.11 1.56 -3.45
C PHE A 16 11.86 0.27 -4.22
N GLY A 17 12.29 -0.86 -3.66
CA GLY A 17 12.14 -2.16 -4.29
C GLY A 17 12.47 -3.29 -3.33
N VAL A 18 12.17 -4.50 -3.78
CA VAL A 18 12.41 -5.74 -3.04
C VAL A 18 13.05 -6.78 -3.97
N THR A 19 13.77 -7.73 -3.39
CA THR A 19 14.09 -9.01 -4.05
C THR A 19 13.29 -10.12 -3.39
N ALA A 20 12.96 -11.16 -4.14
CA ALA A 20 12.13 -12.24 -3.62
C ALA A 20 12.51 -13.58 -4.25
N THR A 21 12.38 -14.65 -3.48
CA THR A 21 12.57 -16.02 -3.94
C THR A 21 11.36 -16.86 -3.56
N ALA A 22 10.82 -17.60 -4.52
CA ALA A 22 9.79 -18.60 -4.25
C ALA A 22 10.41 -19.79 -3.53
N GLU A 23 9.87 -20.13 -2.35
CA GLU A 23 10.24 -21.32 -1.59
C GLU A 23 9.35 -22.51 -1.94
N THR A 24 8.05 -22.24 -2.12
CA THR A 24 7.06 -23.19 -2.61
C THR A 24 6.22 -22.55 -3.72
N ALA A 25 5.13 -23.19 -4.14
CA ALA A 25 4.23 -22.63 -5.15
C ALA A 25 3.43 -21.42 -4.63
N THR A 26 3.24 -21.30 -3.31
CA THR A 26 2.46 -20.23 -2.65
C THR A 26 3.31 -19.37 -1.73
N LYS A 27 4.43 -19.91 -1.23
CA LYS A 27 5.31 -19.24 -0.26
C LYS A 27 6.49 -18.55 -0.93
N THR A 28 6.67 -17.28 -0.59
CA THR A 28 7.75 -16.42 -1.06
C THR A 28 8.44 -15.73 0.10
N THR A 29 9.77 -15.81 0.16
CA THR A 29 10.59 -14.99 1.07
C THR A 29 11.02 -13.73 0.35
N VAL A 30 10.72 -12.58 0.96
CA VAL A 30 10.91 -11.24 0.40
C VAL A 30 11.92 -10.46 1.24
N GLU A 31 12.94 -9.91 0.58
CA GLU A 31 13.96 -9.05 1.17
C GLU A 31 13.71 -7.58 0.78
N ALA A 32 13.59 -6.71 1.79
CA ALA A 32 13.41 -5.28 1.63
C ALA A 32 14.45 -4.53 2.47
N ARG A 33 15.57 -4.15 1.84
CA ARG A 33 16.76 -3.59 2.52
C ARG A 33 17.30 -4.58 3.56
N GLU A 34 17.30 -4.23 4.85
CA GLU A 34 17.73 -5.09 5.96
C GLU A 34 16.62 -5.97 6.54
N PHE A 35 15.39 -5.86 6.03
CA PHE A 35 14.22 -6.59 6.51
C PHE A 35 13.91 -7.80 5.62
N GLU A 36 13.35 -8.83 6.24
CA GLU A 36 12.84 -10.02 5.58
C GLU A 36 11.41 -10.28 6.08
N PHE A 37 10.53 -10.73 5.17
CA PHE A 37 9.19 -11.21 5.51
C PHE A 37 8.73 -12.29 4.54
N VAL A 38 7.76 -13.08 4.98
CA VAL A 38 7.18 -14.19 4.21
C VAL A 38 5.79 -13.78 3.72
N ILE A 39 5.52 -14.06 2.45
CA ILE A 39 4.18 -14.03 1.88
C ILE A 39 3.77 -15.47 1.59
N ASP A 40 2.61 -15.90 2.08
CA ASP A 40 2.07 -17.24 1.83
C ASP A 40 0.55 -17.20 1.75
N GLU A 41 -0.07 -18.30 1.32
CA GLU A 41 -1.51 -18.44 1.28
C GLU A 41 -2.05 -19.23 2.49
N PRO A 42 -3.31 -19.02 2.90
CA PRO A 42 -3.99 -19.90 3.84
C PRO A 42 -4.02 -21.36 3.37
N GLU A 43 -4.20 -22.31 4.30
CA GLU A 43 -4.27 -23.75 3.99
C GLU A 43 -5.38 -24.06 2.96
N GLU A 44 -6.51 -23.35 3.03
CA GLU A 44 -7.64 -23.52 2.10
C GLU A 44 -7.32 -23.10 0.66
N LEU A 45 -6.29 -22.27 0.47
CA LEU A 45 -5.78 -21.83 -0.82
C LEU A 45 -4.47 -22.54 -1.21
N GLY A 46 -4.07 -23.56 -0.43
CA GLY A 46 -2.96 -24.46 -0.74
C GLY A 46 -1.60 -24.01 -0.20
N GLY A 47 -1.55 -22.99 0.65
CA GLY A 47 -0.35 -22.61 1.37
C GLY A 47 -0.23 -23.27 2.74
N GLU A 48 0.71 -22.78 3.54
CA GLU A 48 1.00 -23.28 4.90
C GLU A 48 0.62 -22.25 5.96
N ASN A 49 0.02 -21.12 5.57
CA ASN A 49 -0.41 -20.03 6.45
C ASN A 49 0.75 -19.44 7.29
N ASP A 50 1.98 -19.45 6.75
CA ASP A 50 3.18 -18.97 7.44
C ASP A 50 3.36 -17.45 7.38
N GLY A 51 2.52 -16.76 6.61
CA GLY A 51 2.46 -15.30 6.52
C GLY A 51 1.13 -14.86 5.90
N PRO A 52 0.79 -13.56 5.98
CA PRO A 52 -0.35 -13.01 5.27
C PRO A 52 -0.26 -13.26 3.76
N ASN A 53 -1.42 -13.32 3.11
CA ASN A 53 -1.47 -13.47 1.67
C ASN A 53 -1.09 -12.16 0.94
N PRO A 54 -0.78 -12.21 -0.37
CA PRO A 54 -0.30 -11.04 -1.09
C PRO A 54 -1.25 -9.83 -1.03
N VAL A 55 -2.57 -10.08 -1.05
CA VAL A 55 -3.59 -9.02 -1.07
C VAL A 55 -3.83 -8.41 0.31
N GLU A 56 -3.62 -9.17 1.38
CA GLU A 56 -3.57 -8.68 2.77
C GLU A 56 -2.33 -7.82 2.99
N TYR A 57 -1.17 -8.20 2.44
CA TYR A 57 0.02 -7.35 2.46
C TYR A 57 -0.22 -6.02 1.74
N LEU A 58 -0.95 -6.02 0.61
CA LEU A 58 -1.33 -4.79 -0.07
C LEU A 58 -2.21 -3.89 0.83
N ALA A 59 -3.25 -4.45 1.47
CA ALA A 59 -4.10 -3.71 2.40
C ALA A 59 -3.31 -3.20 3.64
N GLY A 60 -2.43 -4.03 4.20
CA GLY A 60 -1.53 -3.65 5.29
C GLY A 60 -0.56 -2.54 4.89
N SER A 61 -0.05 -2.56 3.66
CA SER A 61 0.80 -1.48 3.14
C SER A 61 0.05 -0.15 3.01
N LEU A 62 -1.24 -0.19 2.65
CA LEU A 62 -2.12 0.97 2.61
C LEU A 62 -2.33 1.54 4.03
N ALA A 63 -2.63 0.69 5.01
CA ALA A 63 -2.75 1.12 6.41
C ALA A 63 -1.45 1.76 6.92
N GLY A 64 -0.30 1.12 6.68
CA GLY A 64 1.00 1.64 7.09
C GLY A 64 1.33 2.98 6.44
N CYS A 65 0.99 3.16 5.16
CA CYS A 65 1.20 4.41 4.46
C CYS A 65 0.27 5.52 4.97
N LEU A 66 -1.01 5.23 5.19
CA LEU A 66 -1.96 6.19 5.76
C LEU A 66 -1.53 6.60 7.15
N ASN A 67 -1.07 5.69 8.01
CA ASN A 67 -0.53 6.02 9.33
C ASN A 67 0.58 7.08 9.27
N VAL A 68 1.59 6.87 8.39
CA VAL A 68 2.68 7.84 8.22
C VAL A 68 2.16 9.21 7.80
N VAL A 69 1.23 9.24 6.84
CA VAL A 69 0.71 10.51 6.29
C VAL A 69 -0.24 11.20 7.27
N CYS A 70 -1.07 10.46 7.99
CA CYS A 70 -1.93 10.94 9.07
C CYS A 70 -1.11 11.75 10.09
N HIS A 71 -0.04 11.17 10.63
CA HIS A 71 0.82 11.85 11.59
C HIS A 71 1.56 13.04 10.98
N LEU A 72 2.10 12.89 9.76
CA LEU A 72 2.79 13.98 9.08
C LEU A 72 1.89 15.21 8.89
N VAL A 73 0.65 15.00 8.42
CA VAL A 73 -0.31 16.08 8.18
C VAL A 73 -0.87 16.62 9.51
N ALA A 74 -1.04 15.77 10.53
CA ALA A 74 -1.49 16.19 11.85
C ALA A 74 -0.52 17.21 12.47
N ASP A 75 0.79 16.95 12.39
CA ASP A 75 1.84 17.87 12.86
C ASP A 75 1.76 19.24 12.17
N GLU A 76 1.50 19.28 10.86
CA GLU A 76 1.36 20.51 10.09
C GLU A 76 0.12 21.33 10.49
N TYR A 77 -0.93 20.64 10.94
CA TYR A 77 -2.20 21.25 11.35
C TYR A 77 -2.26 21.54 12.85
N GLY A 78 -1.25 21.11 13.62
CA GLY A 78 -1.21 21.25 15.07
C GLY A 78 -2.22 20.35 15.78
N ILE A 79 -2.53 19.18 15.21
CA ILE A 79 -3.43 18.18 15.78
C ILE A 79 -2.58 17.19 16.60
N GLU A 80 -2.91 17.02 17.87
CA GLU A 80 -2.37 15.94 18.69
C GLU A 80 -3.23 14.69 18.50
N ILE A 81 -2.62 13.59 18.05
CA ILE A 81 -3.28 12.29 17.89
C ILE A 81 -2.83 11.39 19.04
N ASP A 82 -3.76 11.04 19.93
CA ASP A 82 -3.52 10.15 21.05
C ASP A 82 -3.52 8.68 20.63
N ASP A 83 -4.43 8.33 19.70
CA ASP A 83 -4.63 6.98 19.20
C ASP A 83 -5.16 7.00 17.76
N LEU A 84 -4.76 6.03 16.94
CA LEU A 84 -5.11 5.93 15.53
C LEU A 84 -5.21 4.47 15.09
N GLU A 85 -6.42 4.06 14.69
CA GLU A 85 -6.74 2.71 14.25
C GLU A 85 -7.25 2.70 12.80
N PHE A 86 -6.98 1.60 12.10
CA PHE A 86 -7.36 1.40 10.71
C PHE A 86 -8.04 0.05 10.52
N GLU A 87 -9.22 0.05 9.88
CA GLU A 87 -9.85 -1.16 9.36
C GLU A 87 -9.93 -1.05 7.83
N ILE A 88 -9.41 -2.05 7.13
CA ILE A 88 -9.37 -2.07 5.66
C ILE A 88 -9.93 -3.39 5.16
N GLU A 89 -10.97 -3.31 4.33
CA GLU A 89 -11.56 -4.48 3.70
C GLU A 89 -11.83 -4.25 2.21
N GLY A 90 -11.79 -5.31 1.42
CA GLY A 90 -12.09 -5.26 0.00
C GLY A 90 -12.48 -6.63 -0.54
N ALA A 91 -13.40 -6.64 -1.49
CA ALA A 91 -13.80 -7.87 -2.18
C ALA A 91 -12.85 -8.16 -3.35
N LEU A 92 -12.49 -9.43 -3.50
CA LEU A 92 -11.81 -9.97 -4.67
C LEU A 92 -12.77 -10.88 -5.45
N ASP A 93 -12.77 -10.72 -6.77
CA ASP A 93 -13.47 -11.64 -7.65
C ASP A 93 -12.45 -12.67 -8.19
N PRO A 94 -12.49 -13.93 -7.71
CA PRO A 94 -11.51 -14.93 -8.08
C PRO A 94 -11.71 -15.44 -9.52
N SER A 95 -12.81 -15.13 -10.20
CA SER A 95 -13.09 -15.65 -11.54
C SER A 95 -12.02 -15.25 -12.55
N LYS A 96 -11.36 -14.09 -12.40
CA LYS A 96 -10.25 -13.74 -13.28
C LYS A 96 -9.01 -14.60 -13.02
N LEU A 97 -8.74 -14.93 -11.76
CA LEU A 97 -7.60 -15.75 -11.33
C LEU A 97 -7.79 -17.23 -11.71
N LEU A 98 -9.01 -17.76 -11.51
CA LEU A 98 -9.29 -19.20 -11.61
C LEU A 98 -9.88 -19.63 -12.97
N GLU A 99 -10.61 -18.75 -13.64
CA GLU A 99 -11.43 -19.10 -14.81
C GLU A 99 -11.12 -18.25 -16.07
N ASP A 100 -10.14 -17.35 -15.99
CA ASP A 100 -9.79 -16.38 -17.04
C ASP A 100 -11.01 -15.56 -17.55
N ALA A 101 -11.92 -15.21 -16.64
CA ALA A 101 -13.12 -14.45 -16.99
C ALA A 101 -12.78 -13.13 -17.71
N ALA A 102 -13.48 -12.82 -18.80
CA ALA A 102 -13.27 -11.58 -19.54
C ALA A 102 -13.98 -10.41 -18.85
N GLY A 103 -13.33 -9.23 -18.81
CA GLY A 103 -13.94 -7.99 -18.31
C GLY A 103 -13.98 -7.83 -16.78
N VAL A 104 -13.48 -8.81 -16.02
CA VAL A 104 -13.34 -8.74 -14.56
C VAL A 104 -11.87 -8.43 -14.22
N ARG A 105 -11.64 -7.48 -13.30
CA ARG A 105 -10.30 -7.19 -12.77
C ARG A 105 -9.93 -8.24 -11.72
N ALA A 106 -8.68 -8.71 -11.74
CA ALA A 106 -8.21 -9.75 -10.81
C ALA A 106 -7.99 -9.25 -9.38
N GLY A 107 -7.68 -7.95 -9.21
CA GLY A 107 -7.44 -7.35 -7.89
C GLY A 107 -8.74 -7.00 -7.15
N TYR A 108 -8.60 -6.24 -6.06
CA TYR A 108 -9.73 -5.72 -5.30
C TYR A 108 -10.72 -4.98 -6.21
N GLN A 109 -12.02 -5.23 -6.05
CA GLN A 109 -13.07 -4.49 -6.75
C GLN A 109 -13.27 -3.09 -6.17
N GLY A 110 -12.88 -2.92 -4.90
CA GLY A 110 -12.80 -1.68 -4.15
C GLY A 110 -12.24 -1.98 -2.76
N LEU A 111 -11.68 -0.96 -2.13
CA LEU A 111 -11.22 -1.02 -0.73
C LEU A 111 -12.01 0.02 0.07
N ARG A 112 -12.56 -0.40 1.21
CA ARG A 112 -13.11 0.50 2.24
C ARG A 112 -12.05 0.65 3.31
N VAL A 113 -11.73 1.89 3.65
CA VAL A 113 -10.84 2.24 4.75
C VAL A 113 -11.67 2.98 5.80
N GLU A 114 -11.62 2.52 7.03
CA GLU A 114 -12.16 3.21 8.20
C GLU A 114 -10.99 3.64 9.09
N ILE A 115 -10.95 4.93 9.44
CA ILE A 115 -9.93 5.51 10.30
C ILE A 115 -10.63 5.99 11.57
N THR A 116 -10.20 5.47 12.71
CA THR A 116 -10.67 5.92 14.03
C THR A 116 -9.53 6.64 14.73
N ALA A 117 -9.74 7.91 15.09
CA ALA A 117 -8.73 8.75 15.73
C ALA A 117 -9.23 9.30 17.06
N THR A 118 -8.38 9.29 18.08
CA THR A 118 -8.61 9.99 19.35
C THR A 118 -7.80 11.29 19.36
N THR A 119 -8.48 12.43 19.42
CA THR A 119 -7.89 13.78 19.37
C THR A 119 -8.88 14.84 19.88
N ASP A 120 -8.38 16.02 20.24
CA ASP A 120 -9.18 17.17 20.68
C ASP A 120 -9.50 18.18 19.55
N ALA A 121 -9.04 17.92 18.32
CA ALA A 121 -9.32 18.77 17.16
C ALA A 121 -10.82 18.82 16.82
N ASP A 122 -11.28 19.98 16.36
CA ASP A 122 -12.66 20.15 15.92
C ASP A 122 -12.93 19.49 14.56
N GLU A 123 -14.20 19.14 14.31
CA GLU A 123 -14.65 18.47 13.08
C GLU A 123 -14.20 19.18 11.79
N ALA A 124 -14.24 20.52 11.75
CA ALA A 124 -13.86 21.25 10.54
C ALA A 124 -12.36 21.18 10.27
N THR A 125 -11.55 21.08 11.32
CA THR A 125 -10.11 20.83 11.25
C THR A 125 -9.83 19.38 10.82
N LEU A 126 -10.53 18.41 11.40
CA LEU A 126 -10.41 16.99 11.03
C LEU A 126 -10.76 16.71 9.57
N GLN A 127 -11.81 17.32 9.04
CA GLN A 127 -12.18 17.16 7.62
C GLN A 127 -11.10 17.69 6.67
N LYS A 128 -10.43 18.80 7.02
CA LYS A 128 -9.31 19.33 6.21
C LYS A 128 -8.06 18.47 6.34
N TRP A 129 -7.82 17.92 7.52
CA TRP A 129 -6.73 16.99 7.77
C TRP A 129 -6.92 15.72 6.94
N LEU A 130 -8.09 15.08 7.01
CA LEU A 130 -8.39 13.87 6.26
C LEU A 130 -8.27 14.08 4.74
N ALA A 131 -8.82 15.19 4.21
CA ALA A 131 -8.68 15.52 2.79
C ALA A 131 -7.22 15.69 2.35
N ALA A 132 -6.37 16.26 3.21
CA ALA A 132 -4.94 16.38 2.92
C ALA A 132 -4.20 15.04 3.04
N VAL A 133 -4.64 14.14 3.92
CA VAL A 133 -4.11 12.76 4.01
C VAL A 133 -4.43 11.98 2.74
N GLU A 134 -5.69 12.01 2.29
CA GLU A 134 -6.14 11.32 1.08
C GLU A 134 -5.37 11.80 -0.17
N ASP A 135 -5.17 13.12 -0.31
CA ASP A 135 -4.47 13.72 -1.45
C ASP A 135 -2.98 13.37 -1.49
N ARG A 136 -2.36 13.10 -0.33
CA ARG A 136 -0.90 12.98 -0.22
C ARG A 136 -0.41 11.55 -0.06
N CYS A 137 -1.28 10.57 0.21
CA CYS A 137 -0.89 9.19 0.49
C CYS A 137 -0.43 8.45 -0.79
N PRO A 138 0.87 8.09 -0.92
CA PRO A 138 1.36 7.43 -2.13
C PRO A 138 0.74 6.05 -2.40
N VAL A 139 0.43 5.27 -1.36
CA VAL A 139 -0.21 3.96 -1.57
C VAL A 139 -1.67 4.12 -1.96
N THR A 140 -2.39 5.10 -1.40
CA THR A 140 -3.75 5.44 -1.86
C THR A 140 -3.74 5.83 -3.34
N ASP A 141 -2.78 6.65 -3.77
CA ASP A 141 -2.60 7.01 -5.18
C ASP A 141 -2.38 5.77 -6.07
N ASN A 142 -1.44 4.88 -5.72
CA ASN A 142 -1.17 3.66 -6.50
C ASN A 142 -2.37 2.69 -6.54
N VAL A 143 -3.21 2.68 -5.51
CA VAL A 143 -4.41 1.84 -5.42
C VAL A 143 -5.58 2.43 -6.21
N ALA A 144 -5.77 3.75 -6.14
CA ALA A 144 -6.87 4.47 -6.76
C ALA A 144 -6.64 4.74 -8.25
N ASN A 145 -5.39 4.74 -8.70
CA ASN A 145 -5.00 5.09 -10.07
C ASN A 145 -4.29 3.93 -10.79
N GLU A 146 -4.29 3.98 -12.13
CA GLU A 146 -3.54 3.03 -12.95
C GLU A 146 -2.03 3.35 -12.87
N THR A 147 -1.27 2.42 -12.32
CA THR A 147 0.19 2.48 -12.29
C THR A 147 0.77 1.50 -13.31
N PRO A 148 1.52 1.95 -14.33
CA PRO A 148 2.09 1.05 -15.33
C PRO A 148 3.07 0.05 -14.71
N VAL A 149 2.82 -1.25 -14.95
CA VAL A 149 3.71 -2.34 -14.52
C VAL A 149 4.29 -3.02 -15.76
N ALA A 150 5.62 -3.05 -15.85
CA ALA A 150 6.34 -3.78 -16.90
C ALA A 150 6.86 -5.11 -16.33
N ILE A 151 6.46 -6.22 -16.93
CA ILE A 151 6.86 -7.57 -16.53
C ILE A 151 7.78 -8.14 -17.61
N GLU A 152 8.98 -8.57 -17.21
CA GLU A 152 10.00 -9.15 -18.09
C GLU A 152 10.40 -10.55 -17.61
N LEU A 153 10.61 -11.48 -18.55
CA LEU A 153 11.04 -12.85 -18.26
C LEU A 153 12.43 -13.10 -18.82
N THR A 154 13.34 -13.62 -17.98
CA THR A 154 14.67 -14.10 -18.40
C THR A 154 14.81 -15.58 -18.06
N THR A 155 15.18 -16.41 -19.04
CA THR A 155 15.48 -17.85 -18.85
C THR A 155 16.98 -18.08 -18.75
N ARG A 156 17.41 -19.05 -17.94
CA ARG A 156 18.82 -19.47 -17.81
C ARG A 156 19.07 -20.81 -18.51
#